data_AF-A0A8T7GYM5-F1
#
_entry.id   AF-A0A8T7GYM5-F1
#
_cell.length_a   1.000
_cell.length_b   1.000
_cell.length_c   1.000
_cell.angle_alpha   90.00
_cell.angle_beta   90.00
_cell.angle_gamma   90.00
#
_symmetry.space_group_name_H-M   'P 1'
#
loop_
_entity.id
_entity.type
_entity.pdbx_description
1 polymer ?
#
loop_
_entity_poly.entity_id
_entity_poly.type
_entity_poly.pdbx_seq_one_letter_code
_entity_poly.pdbx_strand_id
1 'polypeptide(L)'
;MFFACRTTPIIDSMTGRNRYFRSSPIRVIMAALLIVALLPAAAVSAAETAPPVAWNVTFSPEENSKFDAVANTADGGYIALGSALTKVIGGRGDLLLVKTDGQGNEVWTQRLPDIEAASVAETADGGYIVGGYNISAAASGEDLAYQGTSFLIRTDADGKEIWRQVLPGEKVSAVRPTADGGYAVIGWLWNPPGSADDTTAVITKTDANGTPTWNRTFPAAAANTGVVTADGGYIIGGTKSPFTYDIGDAFLIRLDADGNTLWHKNYAVPVIFDVKETADGGFVYSANYWYGLVDAKGDEVWLRNMEGLAGYAVLLRPAGGYVIAGKDIRSGEGFALGTDADGAVQWRTTLPDTGVYAATGAPGGGYTLAGIRFLSPVSSAAWLANLEETATPTPATPGFGAAAAGAALLLLVAVGGRRG
;
A
#
# COMPACT_ATOMS: atom_id res chain seq x y z
N MET A 1 62.70 -8.12 -37.43
CA MET A 1 62.07 -6.88 -37.92
C MET A 1 61.89 -5.98 -36.71
N PHE A 2 62.83 -5.09 -36.33
CA PHE A 2 63.13 -3.76 -36.93
C PHE A 2 61.83 -2.97 -37.20
N PHE A 3 61.56 -1.76 -36.69
CA PHE A 3 62.37 -0.68 -36.12
C PHE A 3 61.48 0.20 -35.19
N ALA A 4 62.12 0.87 -34.23
CA ALA A 4 61.59 2.06 -33.55
C ALA A 4 61.75 3.32 -34.43
N CYS A 5 60.94 4.38 -34.22
CA CYS A 5 61.46 5.76 -34.26
C CYS A 5 60.51 6.80 -33.62
N ARG A 6 61.14 7.77 -32.94
CA ARG A 6 60.60 9.00 -32.33
C ARG A 6 60.24 10.05 -33.41
N THR A 7 59.44 11.06 -33.07
CA THR A 7 59.83 12.49 -32.87
C THR A 7 58.61 13.45 -32.88
N THR A 8 58.52 14.32 -31.87
CA THR A 8 57.81 15.62 -31.81
C THR A 8 58.58 16.71 -32.59
N PRO A 9 58.23 18.02 -32.58
CA PRO A 9 56.95 18.75 -32.75
C PRO A 9 57.04 19.82 -33.88
N ILE A 10 55.97 20.56 -34.19
CA ILE A 10 56.08 21.83 -34.93
C ILE A 10 55.31 22.94 -34.20
N ILE A 11 56.08 23.95 -33.82
CA ILE A 11 55.67 25.30 -33.43
C ILE A 11 55.35 26.06 -34.71
N ASP A 12 54.25 26.81 -34.75
CA ASP A 12 54.23 27.99 -35.60
C ASP A 12 53.64 29.19 -34.86
N SER A 13 54.37 30.28 -35.00
CA SER A 13 54.24 31.54 -34.29
C SER A 13 53.88 32.61 -35.30
N MET A 14 52.87 33.44 -35.04
CA MET A 14 52.78 34.75 -35.68
C MET A 14 52.40 35.83 -34.68
N THR A 15 53.40 36.67 -34.45
CA THR A 15 53.39 37.94 -33.74
C THR A 15 52.80 39.07 -34.60
N GLY A 16 52.12 40.02 -33.96
CA GLY A 16 52.30 41.44 -34.27
C GLY A 16 51.03 42.27 -34.44
N ARG A 17 50.71 43.13 -33.46
CA ARG A 17 51.03 44.57 -33.50
C ARG A 17 50.49 45.32 -32.28
N ASN A 18 51.42 45.95 -31.57
CA ASN A 18 51.19 47.01 -30.58
C ASN A 18 50.64 48.27 -31.24
N ARG A 19 49.64 48.91 -30.62
CA ARG A 19 49.51 50.37 -30.62
C ARG A 19 49.15 50.85 -29.21
N TYR A 20 50.08 51.61 -28.65
CA TYR A 20 49.96 52.41 -27.44
C TYR A 20 49.03 53.61 -27.68
N PHE A 21 48.13 53.89 -26.73
CA PHE A 21 47.72 55.25 -26.41
C PHE A 21 47.57 55.38 -24.88
N ARG A 22 48.34 56.33 -24.32
CA ARG A 22 48.21 56.95 -22.97
C ARG A 22 46.80 57.57 -22.83
N SER A 23 46.15 57.80 -21.69
CA SER A 23 46.50 57.92 -20.26
C SER A 23 45.19 58.16 -19.46
N SER A 24 44.99 57.52 -18.31
CA SER A 24 44.67 58.12 -16.98
C SER A 24 44.06 57.08 -16.03
N PRO A 25 44.26 57.20 -14.69
CA PRO A 25 44.08 56.09 -13.75
C PRO A 25 42.76 56.20 -12.98
N ILE A 26 41.94 55.14 -12.99
CA ILE A 26 40.82 54.99 -12.04
C ILE A 26 40.88 53.58 -11.44
N ARG A 27 40.85 53.57 -10.11
CA ARG A 27 41.06 52.47 -9.17
C ARG A 27 40.14 51.28 -9.46
N VAL A 28 40.69 50.06 -9.50
CA VAL A 28 39.90 48.82 -9.40
C VAL A 28 40.39 48.03 -8.21
N ILE A 29 39.52 47.90 -7.22
CA ILE A 29 39.65 47.08 -6.02
C ILE A 29 39.41 45.62 -6.43
N MET A 30 40.29 44.71 -6.02
CA MET A 30 40.04 43.27 -6.17
C MET A 30 38.86 42.85 -5.30
N ALA A 31 37.80 42.31 -5.91
CA ALA A 31 36.75 41.59 -5.21
C ALA A 31 36.88 40.09 -5.54
N ALA A 32 37.27 39.29 -4.56
CA ALA A 32 37.17 37.84 -4.62
C ALA A 32 35.70 37.44 -4.42
N LEU A 33 35.11 36.78 -5.40
CA LEU A 33 33.75 36.24 -5.33
C LEU A 33 33.79 34.90 -4.59
N LEU A 34 33.29 34.88 -3.36
CA LEU A 34 33.01 33.67 -2.61
C LEU A 34 31.60 33.20 -2.99
N ILE A 35 31.49 32.22 -3.89
CA ILE A 35 30.21 31.56 -4.16
C ILE A 35 29.99 30.57 -3.01
N VAL A 36 29.21 30.97 -2.02
CA VAL A 36 28.62 30.03 -1.06
C VAL A 36 27.45 29.36 -1.77
N ALA A 37 27.66 28.14 -2.26
CA ALA A 37 26.56 27.28 -2.65
C ALA A 37 25.76 26.96 -1.38
N LEU A 38 24.64 27.64 -1.16
CA LEU A 38 23.64 27.17 -0.21
C LEU A 38 23.04 25.89 -0.81
N LEU A 39 23.58 24.74 -0.41
CA LEU A 39 22.84 23.49 -0.50
C LEU A 39 21.56 23.69 0.34
N PRO A 40 20.37 23.36 -0.19
CA PRO A 40 19.20 23.27 0.68
C PRO A 40 19.55 22.20 1.72
N ALA A 41 19.65 22.62 2.98
CA ALA A 41 19.64 21.70 4.09
C ALA A 41 18.32 20.93 3.96
N ALA A 42 18.39 19.68 3.49
CA ALA A 42 17.29 18.76 3.65
C ALA A 42 16.99 18.75 5.15
N ALA A 43 15.84 19.30 5.53
CA ALA A 43 15.36 19.17 6.88
C ALA A 43 15.20 17.66 7.10
N VAL A 44 16.16 17.06 7.81
CA VAL A 44 16.00 15.70 8.30
C VAL A 44 14.82 15.77 9.24
N SER A 45 13.66 15.28 8.81
CA SER A 45 12.51 15.12 9.69
C SER A 45 12.98 14.29 10.88
N ALA A 46 12.86 14.86 12.08
CA ALA A 46 13.23 14.13 13.29
C ALA A 46 12.27 12.95 13.43
N ALA A 47 12.81 11.76 13.75
CA ALA A 47 12.00 10.57 14.00
C ALA A 47 10.91 10.90 15.04
N GLU A 48 9.67 10.58 14.70
CA GLU A 48 8.52 10.76 15.59
C GLU A 48 8.53 9.67 16.66
N THR A 49 7.90 9.96 17.80
CA THR A 49 7.64 8.93 18.81
C THR A 49 6.62 7.95 18.25
N ALA A 50 6.93 6.65 18.31
CA ALA A 50 6.01 5.62 17.86
C ALA A 50 4.68 5.66 18.66
N PRO A 51 3.52 5.54 17.98
CA PRO A 51 2.23 5.35 18.63
C PRO A 51 2.27 4.22 19.68
N PRO A 52 1.82 4.46 20.92
CA PRO A 52 1.75 3.40 21.92
C PRO A 52 0.66 2.37 21.54
N VAL A 53 0.86 1.12 21.97
CA VAL A 53 -0.20 0.11 21.95
C VAL A 53 -1.18 0.42 23.07
N ALA A 54 -2.37 0.92 22.73
CA ALA A 54 -3.39 1.30 23.69
C ALA A 54 -4.07 0.08 24.32
N TRP A 55 -4.38 -0.91 23.48
CA TRP A 55 -4.92 -2.18 23.90
C TRP A 55 -4.51 -3.27 22.92
N ASN A 56 -4.51 -4.52 23.40
CA ASN A 56 -4.44 -5.71 22.57
C ASN A 56 -5.26 -6.83 23.18
N VAL A 57 -5.91 -7.62 22.33
CA VAL A 57 -6.83 -8.69 22.73
C VAL A 57 -6.46 -9.96 21.97
N THR A 58 -6.40 -11.07 22.70
CA THR A 58 -6.20 -12.42 22.16
C THR A 58 -7.53 -13.17 22.30
N PHE A 59 -8.01 -13.78 21.21
CA PHE A 59 -9.32 -14.41 21.17
C PHE A 59 -9.24 -15.89 21.55
N SER A 60 -10.27 -16.37 22.25
CA SER A 60 -10.43 -17.77 22.66
C SER A 60 -11.59 -18.43 21.91
N PRO A 61 -11.54 -19.75 21.66
CA PRO A 61 -10.50 -20.68 22.07
C PRO A 61 -9.21 -20.53 21.22
N GLU A 62 -8.06 -20.79 21.85
CA GLU A 62 -6.71 -20.68 21.26
C GLU A 62 -6.42 -21.86 20.29
N GLU A 63 -7.29 -22.05 19.29
CA GLU A 63 -7.34 -23.20 18.36
C GLU A 63 -6.46 -23.01 17.12
N ASN A 64 -5.26 -22.43 17.27
CA ASN A 64 -4.44 -22.03 16.13
C ASN A 64 -5.21 -21.12 15.17
N SER A 65 -5.82 -20.07 15.68
CA SER A 65 -6.54 -19.10 14.87
C SER A 65 -5.67 -17.90 14.50
N LYS A 66 -6.04 -17.19 13.43
CA LYS A 66 -5.53 -15.86 13.10
C LYS A 66 -6.64 -15.02 12.49
N PHE A 67 -6.52 -13.70 12.55
CA PHE A 67 -7.34 -12.81 11.71
C PHE A 67 -6.62 -12.50 10.39
N ASP A 68 -7.34 -12.68 9.29
CA ASP A 68 -6.88 -12.45 7.93
C ASP A 68 -7.37 -11.10 7.37
N ALA A 69 -8.50 -10.59 7.89
CA ALA A 69 -9.05 -9.29 7.50
C ALA A 69 -9.70 -8.60 8.70
N VAL A 70 -9.73 -7.26 8.65
CA VAL A 70 -10.42 -6.42 9.63
C VAL A 70 -11.01 -5.19 8.93
N ALA A 71 -12.18 -4.75 9.36
CA ALA A 71 -12.79 -3.50 8.93
C ALA A 71 -13.46 -2.79 10.12
N ASN A 72 -13.62 -1.47 10.01
CA ASN A 72 -14.37 -0.69 10.98
C ASN A 72 -15.86 -0.92 10.82
N THR A 73 -16.59 -0.71 11.91
CA THR A 73 -18.05 -0.68 11.91
C THR A 73 -18.56 0.70 12.32
N ALA A 74 -19.71 1.11 11.79
CA ALA A 74 -20.29 2.44 11.98
C ALA A 74 -20.64 2.75 13.44
N ASP A 75 -20.85 1.71 14.24
CA ASP A 75 -21.06 1.79 15.70
C ASP A 75 -19.75 2.04 16.51
N GLY A 76 -18.61 2.18 15.83
CA GLY A 76 -17.32 2.45 16.46
C GLY A 76 -16.55 1.21 16.92
N GLY A 77 -17.00 0.00 16.56
CA GLY A 77 -16.29 -1.26 16.76
C GLY A 77 -15.54 -1.75 15.52
N TYR A 78 -15.27 -3.06 15.49
CA TYR A 78 -14.61 -3.73 14.36
C TYR A 78 -15.29 -5.03 13.99
N ILE A 79 -15.18 -5.39 12.71
CA ILE A 79 -15.52 -6.72 12.21
C ILE A 79 -14.22 -7.37 11.69
N ALA A 80 -13.90 -8.54 12.23
CA ALA A 80 -12.70 -9.29 11.85
C ALA A 80 -13.09 -10.64 11.25
N LEU A 81 -12.33 -11.08 10.25
CA LEU A 81 -12.42 -12.43 9.72
C LEU A 81 -11.19 -13.22 10.11
N GLY A 82 -11.40 -14.39 10.66
CA GLY A 82 -10.33 -15.30 11.03
C GLY A 82 -10.50 -16.68 10.45
N SER A 83 -9.36 -17.36 10.30
CA SER A 83 -9.29 -18.76 9.91
C SER A 83 -8.87 -19.58 11.13
N ALA A 84 -9.63 -20.62 11.47
CA ALA A 84 -9.15 -21.66 12.38
C ALA A 84 -8.20 -22.59 11.62
N LEU A 85 -6.90 -22.58 11.97
CA LEU A 85 -5.91 -23.46 11.34
C LEU A 85 -6.07 -24.86 11.95
N THR A 86 -6.99 -25.66 11.39
CA THR A 86 -7.15 -27.03 11.85
C THR A 86 -5.86 -27.83 11.61
N LYS A 87 -5.52 -28.73 12.55
CA LYS A 87 -4.21 -29.40 12.70
C LYS A 87 -3.79 -30.34 11.56
N VAL A 88 -4.56 -30.44 10.48
CA VAL A 88 -4.35 -31.42 9.41
C VAL A 88 -4.08 -30.69 8.11
N ILE A 89 -2.98 -31.01 7.44
CA ILE A 89 -2.73 -30.59 6.05
C ILE A 89 -3.89 -31.16 5.20
N GLY A 90 -4.75 -30.29 4.68
CA GLY A 90 -6.00 -30.68 3.98
C GLY A 90 -7.24 -30.78 4.89
N GLY A 91 -7.17 -30.36 6.15
CA GLY A 91 -8.31 -30.13 7.01
C GLY A 91 -9.07 -28.87 6.58
N ARG A 92 -10.40 -28.94 6.57
CA ARG A 92 -11.25 -27.80 6.21
C ARG A 92 -11.14 -26.74 7.30
N GLY A 93 -10.76 -25.51 6.92
CA GLY A 93 -10.77 -24.36 7.81
C GLY A 93 -12.19 -23.86 7.99
N ASP A 94 -12.51 -23.38 9.19
CA ASP A 94 -13.77 -22.67 9.45
C ASP A 94 -13.49 -21.17 9.48
N LEU A 95 -14.36 -20.40 8.82
CA LEU A 95 -14.31 -18.95 8.82
C LEU A 95 -15.02 -18.46 10.07
N LEU A 96 -14.32 -17.66 10.85
CA LEU A 96 -14.84 -16.97 12.02
C LEU A 96 -15.10 -15.51 11.64
N LEU A 97 -16.35 -15.09 11.75
CA LEU A 97 -16.75 -13.69 11.64
C LEU A 97 -16.94 -13.16 13.06
N VAL A 98 -16.08 -12.24 13.49
CA VAL A 98 -16.00 -11.78 14.88
C VAL A 98 -16.27 -10.29 14.93
N LYS A 99 -17.35 -9.91 15.62
CA LYS A 99 -17.66 -8.51 15.92
C LYS A 99 -17.09 -8.13 17.28
N THR A 100 -16.51 -6.95 17.34
CA THR A 100 -15.97 -6.39 18.58
C THR A 100 -16.51 -4.98 18.84
N ASP A 101 -16.33 -4.52 20.08
CA ASP A 101 -16.45 -3.11 20.44
C ASP A 101 -15.21 -2.30 20.03
N GLY A 102 -15.19 -0.99 20.30
CA GLY A 102 -14.08 -0.11 19.97
C GLY A 102 -12.77 -0.40 20.72
N GLN A 103 -12.83 -1.21 21.77
CA GLN A 103 -11.70 -1.67 22.59
C GLN A 103 -11.24 -3.09 22.21
N GLY A 104 -11.84 -3.68 21.17
CA GLY A 104 -11.49 -5.01 20.69
C GLY A 104 -12.10 -6.15 21.50
N ASN A 105 -13.01 -5.89 22.44
CA ASN A 105 -13.70 -6.95 23.17
C ASN A 105 -14.74 -7.62 22.27
N GLU A 106 -14.83 -8.95 22.32
CA GLU A 106 -15.81 -9.70 21.54
C GLU A 106 -17.26 -9.34 21.94
N VAL A 107 -18.07 -9.03 20.93
CA VAL A 107 -19.52 -8.85 21.05
C VAL A 107 -20.23 -10.14 20.63
N TRP A 108 -19.85 -10.69 19.47
CA TRP A 108 -20.34 -11.98 18.99
C TRP A 108 -19.35 -12.60 18.01
N THR A 109 -19.45 -13.92 17.87
CA THR A 109 -18.73 -14.72 16.86
C THR A 109 -19.71 -15.61 16.09
N GLN A 110 -19.62 -15.60 14.77
CA GLN A 110 -20.31 -16.55 13.88
C GLN A 110 -19.29 -17.46 13.20
N ARG A 111 -19.62 -18.74 13.08
CA ARG A 111 -18.78 -19.76 12.45
C ARG A 111 -19.42 -20.24 11.15
N LEU A 112 -18.71 -20.06 10.04
CA LEU A 112 -19.09 -20.57 8.73
C LEU A 112 -18.17 -21.76 8.41
N PRO A 113 -18.70 -22.99 8.49
CA PRO A 113 -17.88 -24.19 8.37
C PRO A 113 -17.36 -24.37 6.94
N ASP A 114 -16.18 -24.95 6.82
CA ASP A 114 -15.55 -25.32 5.55
C ASP A 114 -15.32 -24.12 4.59
N ILE A 115 -15.03 -22.94 5.12
CA ILE A 115 -14.72 -21.74 4.34
C ILE A 115 -13.47 -21.10 4.95
N GLU A 116 -12.51 -20.73 4.12
CA GLU A 116 -11.35 -19.93 4.51
C GLU A 116 -11.66 -18.44 4.33
N ALA A 117 -11.14 -17.61 5.24
CA ALA A 117 -11.35 -16.17 5.23
C ALA A 117 -10.54 -15.50 4.11
N ALA A 118 -11.15 -14.50 3.43
CA ALA A 118 -10.44 -13.64 2.49
C ALA A 118 -10.63 -12.15 2.80
N SER A 119 -11.86 -11.65 2.85
CA SER A 119 -12.12 -10.22 3.01
C SER A 119 -13.49 -9.95 3.62
N VAL A 120 -13.58 -8.91 4.45
CA VAL A 120 -14.83 -8.39 5.00
C VAL A 120 -14.95 -6.89 4.79
N ALA A 121 -16.18 -6.43 4.64
CA ALA A 121 -16.51 -5.02 4.75
C ALA A 121 -17.91 -4.86 5.38
N GLU A 122 -18.11 -3.75 6.09
CA GLU A 122 -19.44 -3.31 6.50
C GLU A 122 -20.21 -2.79 5.27
N THR A 123 -21.51 -3.05 5.25
CA THR A 123 -22.45 -2.59 4.22
C THR A 123 -23.24 -1.39 4.72
N ALA A 124 -23.80 -0.60 3.80
CA ALA A 124 -24.44 0.68 4.15
C ALA A 124 -25.65 0.56 5.09
N ASP A 125 -26.25 -0.63 5.21
CA ASP A 125 -27.38 -0.92 6.11
C ASP A 125 -26.93 -1.50 7.48
N GLY A 126 -25.62 -1.55 7.75
CA GLY A 126 -25.03 -2.04 9.01
C GLY A 126 -24.80 -3.55 9.08
N GLY A 127 -25.11 -4.31 8.02
CA GLY A 127 -24.69 -5.70 7.90
C GLY A 127 -23.27 -5.84 7.32
N TYR A 128 -22.85 -7.06 6.99
CA TYR A 128 -21.52 -7.31 6.42
C TYR A 128 -21.57 -8.04 5.08
N ILE A 129 -20.53 -7.82 4.28
CA ILE A 129 -20.24 -8.61 3.08
C ILE A 129 -18.90 -9.33 3.28
N VAL A 130 -18.90 -10.64 3.07
CA VAL A 130 -17.78 -11.54 3.34
C VAL A 130 -17.40 -12.26 2.04
N GLY A 131 -16.13 -12.18 1.68
CA GLY A 131 -15.50 -13.07 0.71
C GLY A 131 -14.78 -14.19 1.44
N GLY A 132 -15.03 -15.42 1.00
CA GLY A 132 -14.31 -16.60 1.48
C GLY A 132 -14.16 -17.64 0.39
N TYR A 133 -13.29 -18.62 0.58
CA TYR A 133 -13.06 -19.67 -0.40
C TYR A 133 -12.97 -21.04 0.24
N ASN A 134 -13.36 -22.06 -0.50
CA ASN A 134 -13.21 -23.47 -0.14
C ASN A 134 -12.36 -24.14 -1.21
N ILE A 135 -11.29 -24.82 -0.80
CA ILE A 135 -10.55 -25.72 -1.68
C ILE A 135 -11.20 -27.11 -1.54
N SER A 136 -11.83 -27.59 -2.61
CA SER A 136 -12.35 -28.96 -2.59
C SER A 136 -11.18 -29.92 -2.64
N ALA A 137 -10.87 -30.58 -1.53
CA ALA A 137 -9.95 -31.71 -1.49
C ALA A 137 -10.60 -32.93 -2.18
N ALA A 138 -10.63 -32.93 -3.51
CA ALA A 138 -11.15 -34.05 -4.28
C ALA A 138 -10.04 -35.06 -4.59
N ALA A 139 -9.89 -36.10 -3.74
CA ALA A 139 -9.27 -37.40 -4.01
C ALA A 139 -7.83 -37.47 -4.60
N SER A 140 -6.93 -38.18 -3.91
CA SER A 140 -5.54 -38.52 -4.31
C SER A 140 -5.28 -38.69 -5.82
N GLY A 141 -4.43 -37.82 -6.38
CA GLY A 141 -3.93 -37.81 -7.77
C GLY A 141 -3.04 -36.58 -8.04
N GLU A 142 -2.32 -36.51 -9.17
CA GLU A 142 -1.50 -35.33 -9.54
C GLU A 142 -2.29 -34.26 -10.32
N ASP A 143 -3.57 -34.48 -10.62
CA ASP A 143 -4.48 -33.54 -11.31
C ASP A 143 -5.16 -32.50 -10.37
N LEU A 144 -4.60 -32.27 -9.17
CA LEU A 144 -5.32 -31.74 -8.00
C LEU A 144 -5.18 -30.24 -7.65
N ALA A 145 -4.44 -29.43 -8.40
CA ALA A 145 -4.03 -28.11 -7.87
C ALA A 145 -4.97 -26.92 -8.16
N TYR A 146 -6.11 -27.10 -8.84
CA TYR A 146 -6.77 -25.97 -9.55
C TYR A 146 -8.29 -25.82 -9.37
N GLN A 147 -8.90 -26.34 -8.30
CA GLN A 147 -10.36 -26.30 -8.15
C GLN A 147 -10.78 -25.89 -6.73
N GLY A 148 -10.99 -24.59 -6.55
CA GLY A 148 -11.67 -24.02 -5.39
C GLY A 148 -13.00 -23.37 -5.79
N THR A 149 -13.90 -23.25 -4.82
CA THR A 149 -15.14 -22.48 -4.95
C THR A 149 -15.09 -21.33 -3.96
N SER A 150 -15.20 -20.10 -4.45
CA SER A 150 -15.38 -18.94 -3.58
C SER A 150 -16.85 -18.66 -3.31
N PHE A 151 -17.09 -17.93 -2.23
CA PHE A 151 -18.40 -17.49 -1.80
C PHE A 151 -18.37 -15.99 -1.53
N LEU A 152 -19.42 -15.33 -1.99
CA LEU A 152 -19.79 -13.99 -1.53
C LEU A 152 -20.98 -14.15 -0.60
N ILE A 153 -20.82 -13.75 0.66
CA ILE A 153 -21.80 -14.02 1.73
C ILE A 153 -22.23 -12.70 2.36
N ARG A 154 -23.53 -12.45 2.36
CA ARG A 154 -24.14 -11.28 3.01
C ARG A 154 -24.73 -11.67 4.34
N THR A 155 -24.48 -10.87 5.37
CA THR A 155 -25.00 -11.10 6.73
C THR A 155 -25.71 -9.87 7.29
N ASP A 156 -26.66 -10.02 8.21
CA ASP A 156 -27.18 -8.88 8.96
C ASP A 156 -26.16 -8.34 9.99
N ALA A 157 -26.56 -7.31 10.75
CA ALA A 157 -25.71 -6.68 11.76
C ALA A 157 -25.30 -7.63 12.92
N ASP A 158 -26.07 -8.70 13.13
CA ASP A 158 -25.81 -9.75 14.12
C ASP A 158 -24.96 -10.92 13.53
N GLY A 159 -24.53 -10.78 12.28
CA GLY A 159 -23.71 -11.75 11.57
C GLY A 159 -24.48 -12.94 11.00
N LYS A 160 -25.81 -12.94 11.06
CA LYS A 160 -26.61 -14.02 10.49
C LYS A 160 -26.68 -13.89 8.97
N GLU A 161 -26.44 -14.99 8.28
CA GLU A 161 -26.49 -15.03 6.82
C GLU A 161 -27.88 -14.65 6.26
N ILE A 162 -27.88 -13.70 5.34
CA ILE A 162 -29.04 -13.28 4.54
C ILE A 162 -29.04 -14.05 3.21
N TRP A 163 -27.90 -14.07 2.52
CA TRP A 163 -27.72 -14.80 1.28
C TRP A 163 -26.25 -15.17 1.05
N ARG A 164 -26.01 -16.15 0.18
CA ARG A 164 -24.70 -16.49 -0.35
C ARG A 164 -24.76 -16.72 -1.86
N GLN A 165 -23.75 -16.22 -2.57
CA GLN A 165 -23.51 -16.49 -3.98
C GLN A 165 -22.26 -17.35 -4.13
N VAL A 166 -22.33 -18.29 -5.06
CA VAL A 166 -21.20 -19.15 -5.43
C VAL A 166 -20.43 -18.48 -6.55
N LEU A 167 -19.10 -18.44 -6.43
CA LEU A 167 -18.17 -17.93 -7.43
C LEU A 167 -17.25 -19.08 -7.88
N PRO A 168 -17.68 -19.87 -8.89
CA PRO A 168 -16.97 -21.07 -9.29
C PRO A 168 -15.62 -20.75 -9.92
N GLY A 169 -14.55 -21.43 -9.47
CA GLY A 169 -13.22 -21.31 -10.07
C GLY A 169 -12.49 -20.01 -9.75
N GLU A 170 -13.09 -19.12 -8.97
CA GLU A 170 -12.46 -17.89 -8.47
C GLU A 170 -11.89 -18.12 -7.07
N LYS A 171 -10.69 -17.59 -6.81
CA LYS A 171 -10.14 -17.36 -5.48
C LYS A 171 -10.30 -15.88 -5.13
N VAL A 172 -11.28 -15.56 -4.29
CA VAL A 172 -11.51 -14.19 -3.83
C VAL A 172 -10.37 -13.76 -2.92
N SER A 173 -9.87 -12.54 -3.15
CA SER A 173 -8.84 -11.90 -2.33
C SER A 173 -9.36 -10.62 -1.65
N ALA A 174 -10.24 -9.86 -2.32
CA ALA A 174 -10.86 -8.67 -1.75
C ALA A 174 -12.34 -8.52 -2.15
N VAL A 175 -13.14 -7.97 -1.23
CA VAL A 175 -14.52 -7.56 -1.50
C VAL A 175 -14.69 -6.12 -1.01
N ARG A 176 -15.27 -5.26 -1.85
CA ARG A 176 -15.49 -3.85 -1.55
C ARG A 176 -16.92 -3.43 -1.91
N PRO A 177 -17.70 -2.86 -0.98
CA PRO A 177 -18.97 -2.23 -1.30
C PRO A 177 -18.76 -1.10 -2.32
N THR A 178 -19.71 -0.94 -3.22
CA THR A 178 -19.73 0.15 -4.20
C THR A 178 -20.85 1.14 -3.89
N ALA A 179 -20.71 2.40 -4.31
CA ALA A 179 -21.65 3.48 -3.97
C ALA A 179 -23.09 3.25 -4.48
N ASP A 180 -23.25 2.43 -5.52
CA ASP A 180 -24.54 2.01 -6.08
C ASP A 180 -25.21 0.85 -5.29
N GLY A 181 -24.63 0.45 -4.15
CA GLY A 181 -25.14 -0.60 -3.28
C GLY A 181 -24.74 -2.03 -3.68
N GLY A 182 -23.97 -2.20 -4.75
CA GLY A 182 -23.39 -3.49 -5.14
C GLY A 182 -22.02 -3.76 -4.51
N TYR A 183 -21.28 -4.71 -5.09
CA TYR A 183 -19.96 -5.08 -4.61
C TYR A 183 -18.96 -5.27 -5.77
N ALA A 184 -17.71 -4.87 -5.55
CA ALA A 184 -16.57 -5.29 -6.35
C ALA A 184 -15.91 -6.49 -5.65
N VAL A 185 -15.87 -7.61 -6.36
CA VAL A 185 -15.19 -8.84 -5.93
C VAL A 185 -13.93 -8.99 -6.76
N ILE A 186 -12.78 -9.12 -6.10
CA ILE A 186 -11.46 -9.10 -6.73
C ILE A 186 -10.72 -10.36 -6.32
N GLY A 187 -10.07 -10.99 -7.29
CA GLY A 187 -9.33 -12.22 -7.07
C GLY A 187 -8.71 -12.74 -8.36
N TRP A 188 -8.68 -14.06 -8.48
CA TRP A 188 -8.13 -14.70 -9.68
C TRP A 188 -8.75 -16.08 -9.91
N LEU A 189 -8.78 -16.47 -11.18
CA LEU A 189 -9.23 -17.77 -11.66
C LEU A 189 -8.04 -18.70 -11.78
N TRP A 190 -8.21 -19.97 -11.42
CA TRP A 190 -7.26 -21.02 -11.77
C TRP A 190 -7.43 -21.41 -13.24
N ASN A 191 -6.33 -21.45 -13.98
CA ASN A 191 -6.33 -21.97 -15.34
C ASN A 191 -6.09 -23.50 -15.32
N PRO A 192 -6.57 -24.26 -16.33
CA PRO A 192 -6.31 -25.69 -16.43
C PRO A 192 -4.81 -26.02 -16.55
N PRO A 193 -4.35 -27.18 -16.04
CA PRO A 193 -2.98 -27.67 -16.26
C PRO A 193 -2.58 -27.65 -17.74
N GLY A 194 -1.37 -27.17 -18.02
CA GLY A 194 -0.86 -27.03 -19.40
C GLY A 194 -1.28 -25.75 -20.13
N SER A 195 -2.00 -24.85 -19.45
CA SER A 195 -2.18 -23.47 -19.92
C SER A 195 -0.84 -22.73 -19.97
N ALA A 196 -0.75 -21.68 -20.79
CA ALA A 196 0.46 -20.84 -20.88
C ALA A 196 0.80 -20.13 -19.56
N ASP A 197 -0.23 -19.86 -18.76
CA ASP A 197 -0.14 -19.22 -17.44
C ASP A 197 -1.04 -19.98 -16.43
N ASP A 198 -0.69 -19.95 -15.14
CA ASP A 198 -1.39 -20.70 -14.09
C ASP A 198 -2.71 -20.03 -13.66
N THR A 199 -2.82 -18.71 -13.80
CA THR A 199 -3.94 -17.94 -13.28
C THR A 199 -4.34 -16.76 -14.17
N THR A 200 -5.58 -16.30 -13.98
CA THR A 200 -6.14 -15.11 -14.63
C THR A 200 -6.73 -14.20 -13.56
N ALA A 201 -6.25 -12.96 -13.40
CA ALA A 201 -6.83 -12.01 -12.44
C ALA A 201 -8.24 -11.62 -12.88
N VAL A 202 -9.14 -11.43 -11.92
CA VAL A 202 -10.54 -11.09 -12.19
C VAL A 202 -11.03 -10.02 -11.22
N ILE A 203 -11.86 -9.13 -11.75
CA ILE A 203 -12.74 -8.26 -10.98
C ILE A 203 -14.17 -8.46 -11.49
N THR A 204 -15.08 -8.75 -10.56
CA THR A 204 -16.51 -8.95 -10.82
C THR A 204 -17.30 -7.89 -10.06
N LYS A 205 -18.05 -7.06 -10.78
CA LYS A 205 -19.02 -6.14 -10.19
C LYS A 205 -20.36 -6.82 -10.07
N THR A 206 -20.97 -6.69 -8.91
CA THR A 206 -22.29 -7.25 -8.61
C THR A 206 -23.32 -6.17 -8.27
N ASP A 207 -24.59 -6.54 -8.28
CA ASP A 207 -25.67 -5.77 -7.66
C ASP A 207 -25.72 -6.02 -6.13
N ALA A 208 -26.69 -5.40 -5.44
CA ALA A 208 -26.86 -5.54 -3.99
C ALA A 208 -27.21 -6.97 -3.51
N ASN A 209 -27.67 -7.83 -4.42
CA ASN A 209 -27.98 -9.24 -4.15
C ASN A 209 -26.81 -10.18 -4.50
N GLY A 210 -25.66 -9.61 -4.88
CA GLY A 210 -24.48 -10.36 -5.30
C GLY A 210 -24.57 -10.92 -6.72
N THR A 211 -25.58 -10.53 -7.52
CA THR A 211 -25.69 -10.97 -8.91
C THR A 211 -24.65 -10.26 -9.77
N PRO A 212 -23.78 -10.96 -10.51
CA PRO A 212 -22.82 -10.32 -11.40
C PRO A 212 -23.50 -9.45 -12.46
N THR A 213 -23.04 -8.20 -12.57
CA THR A 213 -23.47 -7.22 -13.58
C THR A 213 -22.45 -7.14 -14.71
N TRP A 214 -21.16 -7.20 -14.39
CA TRP A 214 -20.08 -7.35 -15.34
C TRP A 214 -18.85 -7.97 -14.67
N ASN A 215 -17.95 -8.54 -15.47
CA ASN A 215 -16.63 -8.96 -15.02
C ASN A 215 -15.56 -8.54 -16.03
N ARG A 216 -14.31 -8.46 -15.57
CA ARG A 216 -13.11 -8.23 -16.38
C ARG A 216 -12.02 -9.20 -15.95
N THR A 217 -11.32 -9.74 -16.94
CA THR A 217 -10.24 -10.71 -16.73
C THR A 217 -8.94 -10.20 -17.32
N PHE A 218 -7.84 -10.54 -16.65
CA PHE A 218 -6.49 -10.20 -17.05
C PHE A 218 -5.65 -11.47 -17.00
N PRO A 219 -5.39 -12.12 -18.15
CA PRO A 219 -4.60 -13.34 -18.21
C PRO A 219 -3.17 -13.12 -17.69
N ALA A 220 -2.49 -14.21 -17.31
CA ALA A 220 -1.13 -14.18 -16.79
C ALA A 220 -0.95 -13.34 -15.51
N ALA A 221 -1.97 -13.30 -14.65
CA ALA A 221 -1.97 -12.47 -13.45
C ALA A 221 -2.77 -13.10 -12.31
N ALA A 222 -2.45 -12.70 -11.07
CA ALA A 222 -3.28 -12.95 -9.90
C ALA A 222 -3.44 -11.65 -9.10
N ALA A 223 -4.68 -11.20 -8.88
CA ALA A 223 -4.95 -10.02 -8.06
C ALA A 223 -5.10 -10.41 -6.59
N ASN A 224 -4.30 -9.77 -5.73
CA ASN A 224 -4.31 -9.98 -4.28
C ASN A 224 -5.11 -8.90 -3.53
N THR A 225 -5.29 -7.73 -4.15
CA THR A 225 -5.98 -6.59 -3.53
C THR A 225 -6.69 -5.74 -4.57
N GLY A 226 -7.58 -4.90 -4.08
CA GLY A 226 -8.03 -3.72 -4.81
C GLY A 226 -8.97 -2.86 -3.97
N VAL A 227 -9.20 -1.65 -4.49
CA VAL A 227 -10.10 -0.66 -3.89
C VAL A 227 -11.00 -0.05 -4.95
N VAL A 228 -12.19 0.37 -4.50
CA VAL A 228 -13.08 1.26 -5.26
C VAL A 228 -12.54 2.67 -5.08
N THR A 229 -12.31 3.37 -6.17
CA THR A 229 -11.75 4.73 -6.16
C THR A 229 -12.83 5.78 -5.95
N ALA A 230 -12.43 6.98 -5.53
CA ALA A 230 -13.34 8.08 -5.22
C ALA A 230 -14.22 8.51 -6.41
N ASP A 231 -13.73 8.33 -7.64
CA ASP A 231 -14.47 8.58 -8.89
C ASP A 231 -15.39 7.41 -9.32
N GLY A 232 -15.52 6.37 -8.48
CA GLY A 232 -16.35 5.19 -8.74
C GLY A 232 -15.68 4.11 -9.61
N GLY A 233 -14.44 4.33 -10.06
CA GLY A 233 -13.63 3.30 -10.71
C GLY A 233 -13.01 2.30 -9.73
N TYR A 234 -11.99 1.58 -10.22
CA TYR A 234 -11.28 0.56 -9.44
C TYR A 234 -9.76 0.61 -9.66
N ILE A 235 -9.00 0.18 -8.66
CA ILE A 235 -7.59 -0.20 -8.80
C ILE A 235 -7.45 -1.61 -8.24
N ILE A 236 -6.79 -2.49 -8.99
CA ILE A 236 -6.45 -3.84 -8.53
C ILE A 236 -4.94 -4.04 -8.60
N GLY A 237 -4.40 -4.83 -7.68
CA GLY A 237 -2.97 -5.09 -7.57
C GLY A 237 -2.66 -6.53 -7.23
N GLY A 238 -1.48 -6.99 -7.60
CA GLY A 238 -1.07 -8.37 -7.35
C GLY A 238 0.28 -8.71 -7.96
N THR A 239 0.38 -9.89 -8.56
CA THR A 239 1.60 -10.41 -9.19
C THR A 239 1.30 -11.17 -10.49
N LYS A 240 2.29 -11.23 -11.38
CA LYS A 240 2.23 -11.98 -12.62
C LYS A 240 2.13 -13.48 -12.37
N SER A 241 1.53 -14.18 -13.32
CA SER A 241 1.46 -15.64 -13.39
C SER A 241 2.27 -16.14 -14.62
N PRO A 242 2.97 -17.28 -14.53
CA PRO A 242 3.14 -18.15 -13.37
C PRO A 242 3.89 -17.45 -12.22
N PHE A 243 3.72 -17.95 -10.99
CA PHE A 243 4.29 -17.31 -9.79
C PHE A 243 5.80 -17.53 -9.68
N THR A 244 6.57 -16.65 -10.31
CA THR A 244 8.04 -16.58 -10.19
C THR A 244 8.49 -15.77 -8.99
N TYR A 245 7.67 -14.80 -8.56
CA TYR A 245 8.01 -13.83 -7.51
C TYR A 245 9.31 -13.06 -7.80
N ASP A 246 9.59 -12.84 -9.08
CA ASP A 246 10.72 -12.05 -9.52
C ASP A 246 10.43 -10.57 -9.33
N ILE A 247 11.48 -9.79 -9.07
CA ILE A 247 11.36 -8.33 -9.01
C ILE A 247 10.88 -7.83 -10.39
N GLY A 248 9.73 -7.14 -10.42
CA GLY A 248 9.11 -6.69 -11.67
C GLY A 248 7.79 -7.39 -11.98
N ASP A 249 7.43 -8.45 -11.24
CA ASP A 249 6.20 -9.21 -11.46
C ASP A 249 4.96 -8.53 -10.87
N ALA A 250 5.12 -7.59 -9.94
CA ALA A 250 3.98 -6.88 -9.39
C ALA A 250 3.34 -5.94 -10.41
N PHE A 251 2.01 -5.86 -10.38
CA PHE A 251 1.25 -4.97 -11.24
C PHE A 251 0.22 -4.16 -10.46
N LEU A 252 -0.19 -3.03 -11.06
CA LEU A 252 -1.44 -2.35 -10.76
C LEU A 252 -2.22 -2.15 -12.07
N ILE A 253 -3.54 -2.32 -12.02
CA ILE A 253 -4.46 -2.06 -13.12
C ILE A 253 -5.55 -1.10 -12.64
N ARG A 254 -5.65 0.04 -13.31
CA ARG A 254 -6.67 1.06 -13.07
C ARG A 254 -7.81 0.91 -14.06
N LEU A 255 -9.03 0.94 -13.55
CA LEU A 255 -10.26 0.76 -14.31
C LEU A 255 -11.21 1.94 -14.05
N ASP A 256 -11.97 2.35 -15.06
CA ASP A 256 -13.10 3.26 -14.85
C ASP A 256 -14.29 2.54 -14.17
N ALA A 257 -15.38 3.27 -13.94
CA ALA A 257 -16.58 2.74 -13.28
C ALA A 257 -17.27 1.60 -14.07
N ASP A 258 -17.08 1.56 -15.40
CA ASP A 258 -17.62 0.54 -16.30
C ASP A 258 -16.65 -0.66 -16.45
N GLY A 259 -15.50 -0.63 -15.77
CA GLY A 259 -14.48 -1.66 -15.82
C GLY A 259 -13.57 -1.59 -17.07
N ASN A 260 -13.49 -0.45 -17.76
CA ASN A 260 -12.54 -0.29 -18.86
C ASN A 260 -11.17 0.08 -18.32
N THR A 261 -10.12 -0.56 -18.85
CA THR A 261 -8.73 -0.29 -18.45
C THR A 261 -8.32 1.13 -18.84
N LEU A 262 -8.04 1.95 -17.82
CA LEU A 262 -7.42 3.26 -17.98
C LEU A 262 -5.91 3.12 -18.15
N TRP A 263 -5.28 2.28 -17.33
CA TRP A 263 -3.87 1.91 -17.46
C TRP A 263 -3.54 0.60 -16.76
N HIS A 264 -2.45 -0.03 -17.16
CA HIS A 264 -1.87 -1.24 -16.56
C HIS A 264 -0.35 -1.10 -16.57
N LYS A 265 0.28 -1.20 -15.38
CA LYS A 265 1.72 -1.05 -15.22
C LYS A 265 2.30 -2.09 -14.26
N ASN A 266 3.57 -2.43 -14.50
CA ASN A 266 4.36 -3.29 -13.65
C ASN A 266 5.33 -2.47 -12.81
N TYR A 267 5.68 -2.98 -11.63
CA TYR A 267 6.53 -2.29 -10.66
C TYR A 267 7.68 -3.19 -10.24
N ALA A 268 8.82 -2.60 -9.90
CA ALA A 268 10.04 -3.30 -9.52
C ALA A 268 9.96 -3.89 -8.09
N VAL A 269 8.90 -4.63 -7.81
CA VAL A 269 8.65 -5.41 -6.60
C VAL A 269 8.04 -6.76 -6.99
N PRO A 270 8.15 -7.81 -6.15
CA PRO A 270 7.65 -9.15 -6.50
C PRO A 270 6.12 -9.27 -6.53
N VAL A 271 5.47 -8.63 -5.55
CA VAL A 271 4.04 -8.75 -5.33
C VAL A 271 3.53 -7.56 -4.55
N ILE A 272 2.38 -7.02 -4.94
CA ILE A 272 1.62 -6.05 -4.15
C ILE A 272 0.59 -6.81 -3.31
N PHE A 273 0.55 -6.51 -2.00
CA PHE A 273 -0.39 -7.12 -1.06
C PHE A 273 -1.56 -6.22 -0.71
N ASP A 274 -1.34 -4.91 -0.59
CA ASP A 274 -2.40 -3.96 -0.31
C ASP A 274 -2.15 -2.63 -1.01
N VAL A 275 -3.23 -1.90 -1.28
CA VAL A 275 -3.22 -0.61 -1.99
C VAL A 275 -4.28 0.33 -1.41
N LYS A 276 -3.96 1.62 -1.34
CA LYS A 276 -4.91 2.69 -0.99
C LYS A 276 -4.78 3.85 -1.97
N GLU A 277 -5.92 4.42 -2.34
CA GLU A 277 -5.97 5.69 -3.07
C GLU A 277 -5.59 6.84 -2.14
N THR A 278 -4.79 7.78 -2.65
CA THR A 278 -4.40 9.00 -1.95
C THR A 278 -5.32 10.16 -2.32
N ALA A 279 -5.36 11.22 -1.51
CA ALA A 279 -6.30 12.34 -1.72
C ALA A 279 -6.11 13.10 -3.05
N ASP A 280 -4.92 13.01 -3.64
CA ASP A 280 -4.56 13.55 -4.95
C ASP A 280 -4.79 12.57 -6.12
N GLY A 281 -5.43 11.42 -5.86
CA GLY A 281 -5.78 10.40 -6.84
C GLY A 281 -4.64 9.44 -7.22
N GLY A 282 -3.50 9.52 -6.52
CA GLY A 282 -2.43 8.53 -6.60
C GLY A 282 -2.75 7.25 -5.81
N PHE A 283 -1.80 6.32 -5.78
CA PHE A 283 -1.96 5.04 -5.09
C PHE A 283 -0.70 4.67 -4.31
N VAL A 284 -0.85 4.53 -3.00
CA VAL A 284 0.19 3.94 -2.14
C VAL A 284 -0.04 2.43 -2.04
N TYR A 285 1.03 1.65 -2.08
CA TYR A 285 0.96 0.19 -1.97
C TYR A 285 2.03 -0.37 -1.04
N SER A 286 1.74 -1.53 -0.46
CA SER A 286 2.71 -2.35 0.27
C SER A 286 3.03 -3.66 -0.45
N ALA A 287 4.25 -4.13 -0.29
CA ALA A 287 4.79 -5.33 -0.93
C ALA A 287 5.72 -6.10 0.02
N ASN A 288 6.22 -7.24 -0.44
CA ASN A 288 7.39 -7.88 0.18
C ASN A 288 8.58 -6.93 0.07
N TYR A 289 9.28 -6.61 1.16
CA TYR A 289 10.50 -5.79 1.22
C TYR A 289 10.38 -4.35 0.72
N TRP A 290 9.27 -3.96 0.11
CA TRP A 290 9.08 -2.65 -0.50
C TRP A 290 7.69 -2.07 -0.24
N TYR A 291 7.59 -0.76 -0.39
CA TYR A 291 6.35 -0.02 -0.47
C TYR A 291 6.60 1.17 -1.39
N GLY A 292 5.56 1.63 -2.08
CA GLY A 292 5.70 2.65 -3.11
C GLY A 292 4.47 3.54 -3.22
N LEU A 293 4.67 4.65 -3.91
CA LEU A 293 3.63 5.58 -4.31
C LEU A 293 3.70 5.78 -5.82
N VAL A 294 2.54 5.70 -6.46
CA VAL A 294 2.36 6.03 -7.87
C VAL A 294 1.36 7.15 -8.02
N ASP A 295 1.52 7.96 -9.06
CA ASP A 295 0.57 9.03 -9.37
C ASP A 295 -0.73 8.46 -9.97
N ALA A 296 -1.70 9.33 -10.28
CA ALA A 296 -2.97 8.95 -10.87
C ALA A 296 -2.85 8.25 -12.25
N LYS A 297 -1.71 8.40 -12.93
CA LYS A 297 -1.38 7.76 -14.22
C LYS A 297 -0.57 6.47 -14.02
N GLY A 298 -0.30 6.08 -12.77
CA GLY A 298 0.51 4.92 -12.41
C GLY A 298 2.02 5.14 -12.62
N ASP A 299 2.48 6.37 -12.82
CA ASP A 299 3.92 6.66 -12.86
C ASP A 299 4.48 6.62 -11.42
N GLU A 300 5.61 5.92 -11.23
CA GLU A 300 6.26 5.82 -9.92
C GLU A 300 6.69 7.21 -9.44
N VAL A 301 6.17 7.62 -8.28
CA VAL A 301 6.60 8.83 -7.57
C VAL A 301 7.81 8.47 -6.72
N TRP A 302 7.70 7.38 -5.95
CA TRP A 302 8.82 6.82 -5.21
C TRP A 302 8.62 5.34 -4.88
N LEU A 303 9.74 4.66 -4.69
CA LEU A 303 9.84 3.31 -4.14
C LEU A 303 10.79 3.31 -2.93
N ARG A 304 10.43 2.57 -1.87
CA ARG A 304 11.21 2.48 -0.63
C ARG A 304 11.39 1.02 -0.24
N ASN A 305 12.55 0.71 0.34
CA ASN A 305 12.87 -0.62 0.86
C ASN A 305 12.58 -0.66 2.37
N MET A 306 12.06 -1.79 2.87
CA MET A 306 11.75 -2.04 4.28
C MET A 306 12.67 -3.07 4.95
N GLU A 307 13.80 -3.41 4.32
CA GLU A 307 14.91 -4.18 4.89
C GLU A 307 14.52 -5.50 5.55
N GLY A 308 13.84 -6.38 4.80
CA GLY A 308 13.41 -7.70 5.31
C GLY A 308 12.05 -7.69 6.00
N LEU A 309 11.26 -6.63 5.83
CA LEU A 309 9.85 -6.60 6.23
C LEU A 309 8.93 -6.93 5.05
N ALA A 310 7.86 -7.67 5.29
CA ALA A 310 6.77 -7.88 4.34
C ALA A 310 5.54 -7.12 4.81
N GLY A 311 5.10 -6.13 4.02
CA GLY A 311 3.95 -5.28 4.35
C GLY A 311 2.65 -5.85 3.77
N TYR A 312 1.76 -6.33 4.63
CA TYR A 312 0.47 -6.92 4.25
C TYR A 312 -0.69 -5.94 4.27
N ALA A 313 -0.54 -4.79 4.92
CA ALA A 313 -1.53 -3.74 4.94
C ALA A 313 -0.89 -2.36 4.77
N VAL A 314 -1.59 -1.46 4.08
CA VAL A 314 -1.22 -0.05 3.96
C VAL A 314 -2.42 0.85 4.28
N LEU A 315 -2.18 1.90 5.06
CA LEU A 315 -3.20 2.87 5.46
C LEU A 315 -2.70 4.30 5.24
N LEU A 316 -3.64 5.23 5.05
CA LEU A 316 -3.34 6.67 5.06
C LEU A 316 -3.23 7.15 6.51
N ARG A 317 -2.21 7.96 6.81
CA ARG A 317 -2.06 8.59 8.13
C ARG A 317 -2.87 9.89 8.20
N PRO A 318 -3.64 10.12 9.29
CA PRO A 318 -4.32 11.40 9.51
C PRO A 318 -3.35 12.60 9.58
N ALA A 319 -2.12 12.38 10.06
CA ALA A 319 -1.07 13.40 10.14
C ALA A 319 -0.38 13.68 8.78
N GLY A 320 -0.74 12.94 7.72
CA GLY A 320 -0.01 12.90 6.45
C GLY A 320 0.99 11.74 6.39
N GLY A 321 1.18 11.20 5.19
CA GLY A 321 1.97 9.98 4.97
C GLY A 321 1.18 8.69 5.16
N TYR A 322 1.87 7.61 5.50
CA TYR A 322 1.34 6.24 5.38
C TYR A 322 1.73 5.35 6.53
N VAL A 323 0.88 4.37 6.86
CA VAL A 323 1.23 3.26 7.76
C VAL A 323 1.36 2.00 6.94
N ILE A 324 2.44 1.25 7.17
CA ILE A 324 2.62 -0.08 6.63
C ILE A 324 2.71 -1.05 7.81
N ALA A 325 1.93 -2.13 7.76
CA ALA A 325 1.95 -3.16 8.79
C ALA A 325 2.11 -4.55 8.17
N GLY A 326 2.75 -5.44 8.91
CA GLY A 326 2.99 -6.80 8.42
C GLY A 326 3.91 -7.58 9.35
N LYS A 327 4.85 -8.33 8.78
CA LYS A 327 5.83 -9.13 9.54
C LYS A 327 7.27 -8.93 9.09
N ASP A 328 8.20 -9.08 10.02
CA ASP A 328 9.61 -9.31 9.68
C ASP A 328 9.78 -10.75 9.20
N ILE A 329 10.30 -10.95 8.00
CA ILE A 329 10.44 -12.30 7.44
C ILE A 329 11.52 -13.13 8.14
N ARG A 330 12.42 -12.49 8.89
CA ARG A 330 13.55 -13.15 9.55
C ARG A 330 13.14 -13.68 10.91
N SER A 331 12.43 -12.87 11.70
CA SER A 331 11.96 -13.26 13.03
C SER A 331 10.54 -13.82 13.04
N GLY A 332 9.72 -13.48 12.04
CA GLY A 332 8.29 -13.76 12.01
C GLY A 332 7.45 -12.77 12.81
N GLU A 333 8.06 -11.82 13.51
CA GLU A 333 7.38 -10.87 14.39
C GLU A 333 6.60 -9.81 13.61
N GLY A 334 5.49 -9.37 14.19
CA GLY A 334 4.67 -8.30 13.66
C GLY A 334 5.38 -6.95 13.72
N PHE A 335 5.06 -6.07 12.78
CA PHE A 335 5.47 -4.68 12.85
C PHE A 335 4.37 -3.74 12.36
N ALA A 336 4.48 -2.49 12.77
CA ALA A 336 3.89 -1.34 12.09
C ALA A 336 4.97 -0.26 11.94
N LEU A 337 4.96 0.45 10.83
CA LEU A 337 5.80 1.63 10.62
C LEU A 337 4.95 2.77 10.07
N GLY A 338 5.27 3.99 10.46
CA GLY A 338 4.66 5.20 9.94
C GLY A 338 5.67 6.01 9.15
N THR A 339 5.23 6.57 8.04
CA THR A 339 6.04 7.39 7.14
C THR A 339 5.45 8.78 6.99
N ASP A 340 6.25 9.71 6.49
CA ASP A 340 5.73 10.95 5.91
C ASP A 340 5.20 10.71 4.48
N ALA A 341 4.77 11.78 3.80
CA ALA A 341 4.26 11.73 2.43
C ALA A 341 5.32 11.35 1.38
N ASP A 342 6.60 11.56 1.68
CA ASP A 342 7.73 11.20 0.82
C ASP A 342 8.21 9.75 1.07
N GLY A 343 7.52 9.02 1.95
CA GLY A 343 7.87 7.65 2.31
C GLY A 343 9.13 7.55 3.17
N ALA A 344 9.52 8.60 3.89
CA ALA A 344 10.56 8.48 4.92
C ALA A 344 9.94 7.99 6.22
N VAL A 345 10.52 6.93 6.79
CA VAL A 345 10.06 6.31 8.04
C VAL A 345 10.25 7.28 9.20
N GLN A 346 9.16 7.63 9.86
CA GLN A 346 9.15 8.49 11.05
C GLN A 346 9.23 7.67 12.33
N TRP A 347 8.54 6.52 12.36
CA TRP A 347 8.53 5.62 13.51
C TRP A 347 8.33 4.16 13.10
N ARG A 348 8.73 3.25 13.98
CA ARG A 348 8.52 1.80 13.84
C ARG A 348 8.21 1.18 15.19
N THR A 349 7.21 0.31 15.20
CA THR A 349 6.81 -0.51 16.34
C THR A 349 6.98 -1.97 15.97
N THR A 350 7.77 -2.71 16.76
CA THR A 350 7.82 -4.17 16.71
C THR A 350 6.78 -4.72 17.69
N LEU A 351 6.09 -5.78 17.29
CA LEU A 351 5.05 -6.47 18.05
C LEU A 351 5.52 -7.91 18.29
N PRO A 352 6.25 -8.17 19.38
CA PRO A 352 6.82 -9.48 19.68
C PRO A 352 5.74 -10.56 19.76
N ASP A 353 6.09 -11.78 19.36
CA ASP A 353 5.20 -12.95 19.39
C ASP A 353 3.88 -12.75 18.61
N THR A 354 3.88 -11.88 17.60
CA THR A 354 2.72 -11.66 16.71
C THR A 354 3.10 -11.73 15.25
N GLY A 355 2.11 -11.77 14.36
CA GLY A 355 2.25 -11.43 12.95
C GLY A 355 1.01 -10.68 12.49
N VAL A 356 1.20 -9.54 11.81
CA VAL A 356 0.10 -8.70 11.33
C VAL A 356 -0.24 -9.08 9.89
N TYR A 357 -1.52 -9.25 9.58
CA TYR A 357 -2.00 -9.62 8.23
C TYR A 357 -3.00 -8.62 7.65
N ALA A 358 -3.66 -7.83 8.50
CA ALA A 358 -4.55 -6.77 8.06
C ALA A 358 -4.49 -5.58 9.03
N ALA A 359 -4.88 -4.41 8.53
CA ALA A 359 -5.03 -3.22 9.34
C ALA A 359 -6.17 -2.35 8.83
N THR A 360 -6.78 -1.57 9.72
CA THR A 360 -7.77 -0.54 9.44
C THR A 360 -7.49 0.69 10.31
N GLY A 361 -7.98 1.87 9.92
CA GLY A 361 -7.96 3.03 10.84
C GLY A 361 -8.84 2.75 12.06
N ALA A 362 -8.62 3.39 13.20
CA ALA A 362 -9.44 3.15 14.39
C ALA A 362 -10.49 4.26 14.60
N PRO A 363 -11.75 3.95 14.99
CA PRO A 363 -12.79 4.97 15.25
C PRO A 363 -12.41 6.03 16.28
N GLY A 364 -11.55 5.69 17.24
CA GLY A 364 -11.00 6.62 18.25
C GLY A 364 -9.72 7.36 17.85
N GLY A 365 -9.25 7.20 16.60
CA GLY A 365 -7.93 7.65 16.16
C GLY A 365 -6.89 6.53 16.24
N GLY A 366 -5.85 6.61 15.39
CA GLY A 366 -4.86 5.56 15.25
C GLY A 366 -5.26 4.42 14.31
N TYR A 367 -4.74 3.22 14.59
CA TYR A 367 -4.86 2.05 13.71
C TYR A 367 -5.16 0.79 14.51
N THR A 368 -6.05 -0.04 13.97
CA THR A 368 -6.30 -1.38 14.48
C THR A 368 -5.61 -2.40 13.57
N LEU A 369 -4.76 -3.20 14.19
CA LEU A 369 -3.99 -4.27 13.56
C LEU A 369 -4.67 -5.60 13.87
N ALA A 370 -4.75 -6.46 12.86
CA ALA A 370 -5.31 -7.80 12.98
C ALA A 370 -4.31 -8.84 12.50
N GLY A 371 -4.26 -9.96 13.22
CA GLY A 371 -3.38 -11.04 12.85
C GLY A 371 -3.38 -12.20 13.82
N ILE A 372 -2.17 -12.71 14.06
CA ILE A 372 -1.90 -13.88 14.88
C ILE A 372 -1.05 -13.50 16.09
N ARG A 373 -1.31 -14.15 17.23
CA ARG A 373 -0.42 -14.18 18.38
C ARG A 373 0.11 -15.60 18.57
N PHE A 374 1.42 -15.73 18.65
CA PHE A 374 2.09 -16.98 18.96
C PHE A 374 2.13 -17.15 20.48
N LEU A 375 1.59 -18.28 20.95
CA LEU A 375 1.54 -18.62 22.38
C LEU A 375 2.61 -19.66 22.73
N SER A 376 3.00 -20.45 21.73
CA SER A 376 4.14 -21.37 21.75
C SER A 376 4.57 -21.66 20.31
N PRO A 377 5.66 -22.41 20.07
CA PRO A 377 6.06 -22.83 18.73
C PRO A 377 5.01 -23.65 17.97
N VAL A 378 3.98 -24.17 18.65
CA VAL A 378 2.94 -25.04 18.08
C VAL A 378 1.51 -24.57 18.37
N SER A 379 1.34 -23.42 19.03
CA SER A 379 0.04 -22.86 19.36
C SER A 379 -0.05 -21.37 19.07
N SER A 380 -1.22 -20.94 18.61
CA SER A 380 -1.51 -19.55 18.26
C SER A 380 -2.98 -19.19 18.43
N ALA A 381 -3.26 -17.90 18.45
CA ALA A 381 -4.62 -17.37 18.56
C ALA A 381 -4.79 -16.10 17.74
N ALA A 382 -6.02 -15.86 17.30
CA ALA A 382 -6.40 -14.62 16.63
C ALA A 382 -6.20 -13.43 17.57
N TRP A 383 -5.72 -12.33 17.00
CA TRP A 383 -5.23 -11.20 17.78
C TRP A 383 -5.58 -9.87 17.12
N LEU A 384 -6.03 -8.93 17.96
CA LEU A 384 -6.23 -7.53 17.60
C LEU A 384 -5.38 -6.63 18.50
N ALA A 385 -4.90 -5.52 17.97
CA ALA A 385 -4.35 -4.44 18.77
C ALA A 385 -4.64 -3.09 18.17
N ASN A 386 -4.64 -2.07 19.02
CA ASN A 386 -4.76 -0.69 18.61
C ASN A 386 -3.47 0.08 18.91
N LEU A 387 -2.99 0.79 17.89
CA LEU A 387 -1.94 1.79 17.97
C LEU A 387 -2.58 3.17 17.98
N GLU A 388 -2.49 3.90 19.09
CA GLU A 388 -3.07 5.23 19.22
C GLU A 388 -2.19 6.28 18.56
N GLU A 389 -2.62 6.83 17.43
CA GLU A 389 -2.03 8.03 16.86
C GLU A 389 -2.95 9.22 17.16
N THR A 390 -2.56 10.01 18.16
CA THR A 390 -3.19 11.30 18.38
C THR A 390 -2.77 12.21 17.23
N ALA A 391 -3.75 12.67 16.44
CA ALA A 391 -3.49 13.64 15.39
C ALA A 391 -2.89 14.89 16.05
N THR A 392 -1.58 15.03 16.00
CA THR A 392 -0.93 16.32 16.18
C THR A 392 -0.74 16.82 14.77
N PRO A 393 -1.67 17.63 14.20
CA PRO A 393 -1.32 18.37 13.02
C PRO A 393 -0.24 19.33 13.48
N THR A 394 1.03 18.94 13.33
CA THR A 394 2.06 19.95 13.27
C THR A 394 1.74 20.66 11.97
N PRO A 395 1.28 21.93 11.98
CA PRO A 395 1.24 22.67 10.74
C PRO A 395 2.68 22.62 10.27
N ALA A 396 2.92 22.06 9.08
CA ALA A 396 4.11 22.42 8.34
C ALA A 396 4.05 23.94 8.30
N THR A 397 4.84 24.58 9.16
CA THR A 397 5.03 26.02 9.06
C THR A 397 5.52 26.18 7.64
N PRO A 398 4.82 26.91 6.76
CA PRO A 398 5.35 27.15 5.44
C PRO A 398 6.68 27.85 5.70
N GLY A 399 7.79 27.13 5.52
CA GLY A 399 9.10 27.74 5.44
C GLY A 399 8.93 28.78 4.35
N PHE A 400 9.08 30.05 4.69
CA PHE A 400 8.91 31.17 3.78
C PHE A 400 9.81 30.95 2.56
N GLY A 401 9.23 30.34 1.53
CA GLY A 401 9.75 30.14 0.19
C GLY A 401 8.75 30.66 -0.84
N ALA A 402 7.92 31.63 -0.45
CA ALA A 402 7.31 32.53 -1.41
C ALA A 402 8.42 33.44 -1.94
N ALA A 403 9.12 33.00 -2.98
CA ALA A 403 9.78 33.92 -3.89
C ALA A 403 8.69 34.77 -4.53
N ALA A 404 8.28 35.83 -3.84
CA ALA A 404 7.62 36.95 -4.47
C ALA A 404 8.57 37.43 -5.58
N ALA A 405 8.16 37.25 -6.84
CA ALA A 405 8.73 37.96 -7.96
C ALA A 405 8.44 39.45 -7.77
N GLY A 406 9.21 40.10 -6.88
CA GLY A 406 9.27 41.54 -6.73
C GLY A 406 10.06 42.09 -7.91
N ALA A 407 9.35 42.55 -8.93
CA ALA A 407 9.91 43.42 -9.95
C ALA A 407 10.42 44.71 -9.29
N ALA A 408 11.73 44.78 -9.02
CA ALA A 408 12.37 46.03 -8.64
C ALA A 408 12.65 46.86 -9.91
N LEU A 409 11.68 47.69 -10.29
CA LEU A 409 11.87 48.76 -11.26
C LEU A 409 12.63 49.91 -10.58
N LEU A 410 13.93 50.04 -10.86
CA LEU A 410 14.74 51.16 -10.38
C LEU A 410 14.56 52.36 -11.33
N LEU A 411 13.63 53.26 -10.99
CA LEU A 411 13.51 54.60 -11.57
C LEU A 411 14.38 55.57 -10.77
N LEU A 412 15.53 55.96 -11.33
CA LEU A 412 16.32 57.09 -10.84
C LEU A 412 15.77 58.39 -11.44
N VAL A 413 14.86 59.05 -10.71
CA VAL A 413 14.54 60.46 -10.91
C VAL A 413 15.35 61.28 -9.92
N ALA A 414 16.41 61.93 -10.40
CA ALA A 414 17.11 62.96 -9.65
C ALA A 414 16.45 64.32 -9.95
N VAL A 415 15.62 64.81 -9.03
CA VAL A 415 15.20 66.23 -9.00
C VAL A 415 15.25 66.74 -7.57
N GLY A 416 15.98 67.85 -7.42
CA GLY A 416 16.02 68.71 -6.24
C GLY A 416 17.43 69.24 -6.07
N GLY A 417 17.74 70.52 -6.21
CA GLY A 417 16.95 71.72 -6.39
C GLY A 417 17.92 72.89 -6.22
N ARG A 418 17.74 73.93 -7.05
CA ARG A 418 18.50 75.19 -7.05
C ARG A 418 18.64 75.83 -5.65
N ARG A 419 19.76 76.52 -5.40
CA ARG A 419 19.85 78.00 -5.31
C ARG A 419 21.28 78.45 -4.96
N GLY A 420 21.72 79.53 -5.61
CA GLY A 420 23.02 80.18 -5.44
C GLY A 420 23.49 80.72 -6.77
#